data_AF-A0A1G5QBF3-F1
#
_entry.id   AF-A0A1G5QBF3-F1
#
_cell.length_a   1.000
_cell.length_b   1.000
_cell.length_c   1.000
_cell.angle_alpha   90.00
_cell.angle_beta   90.00
_cell.angle_gamma   90.00
#
_symmetry.space_group_name_H-M   'P 1'
#
loop_
_entity.id
_entity.type
_entity.pdbx_description
1 polymer ?
#
loop_
_entity_poly.entity_id
_entity_poly.type
_entity_poly.pdbx_seq_one_letter_code
_entity_poly.pdbx_strand_id
1 'polypeptide(L)'
;TELPLVAPLLFYHGEVRPYPYSNRWLDCFTLPEQAARLYRQAFPLVDVSVLSDEEILTHKGVALMELVQKHIRCRDMLEWVPQLVELLNAGYNTTEQRNVVLSYILLNGHTLDLSQFVHQMIEQSPEHETMLMTIAEQLEQKGREQGIKQGIEQGIEQGREEGIELGREEGREEGREEGRTEGREEGKLETARALLRHGVSLDIIVTSTGLSRDKIETLKH
;
A
#
# COMPACT_ATOMS: atom_id res chain seq x y z
N THR A 1 31.29 9.17 -14.24
CA THR A 1 30.02 9.91 -14.34
C THR A 1 30.34 11.39 -14.39
N GLU A 2 29.89 12.09 -15.42
CA GLU A 2 30.02 13.55 -15.48
C GLU A 2 28.87 14.18 -14.68
N LEU A 3 29.18 15.15 -13.83
CA LEU A 3 28.19 15.82 -12.99
C LEU A 3 27.78 17.16 -13.64
N PRO A 4 26.49 17.53 -13.56
CA PRO A 4 26.03 18.83 -14.01
C PRO A 4 26.52 19.95 -13.09
N LEU A 5 26.50 21.19 -13.57
CA LEU A 5 26.80 22.38 -12.76
C LEU A 5 25.79 22.49 -11.59
N VAL A 6 26.29 22.57 -10.36
CA VAL A 6 25.48 22.75 -9.15
C VAL A 6 25.63 24.18 -8.64
N ALA A 7 24.53 24.92 -8.53
CA ALA A 7 24.48 26.27 -7.96
C ALA A 7 23.93 26.21 -6.52
N PRO A 8 24.76 26.46 -5.48
CA PRO A 8 24.27 26.51 -4.11
C PRO A 8 23.47 27.79 -3.85
N LEU A 9 22.27 27.66 -3.28
CA LEU A 9 21.41 28.77 -2.87
C LEU A 9 21.14 28.69 -1.36
N LEU A 10 21.32 29.80 -0.65
CA LEU A 10 21.05 29.92 0.79
C LEU A 10 19.79 30.75 1.03
N PHE A 11 18.77 30.17 1.65
CA PHE A 11 17.54 30.85 2.05
C PHE A 11 17.57 31.13 3.55
N TYR A 12 17.41 32.40 3.94
CA TYR A 12 17.36 32.81 5.35
C TYR A 12 15.96 33.31 5.71
N HIS A 13 15.40 32.75 6.80
CA HIS A 13 14.09 33.12 7.34
C HIS A 13 14.16 33.38 8.85
N GLY A 14 15.12 34.22 9.28
CA GLY A 14 15.25 34.61 10.69
C GLY A 14 14.57 35.94 11.03
N GLU A 15 14.48 36.22 12.33
CA GLU A 15 13.88 37.44 12.87
C GLU A 15 14.74 38.68 12.62
N VAL A 16 16.08 38.54 12.65
CA VAL A 16 17.02 39.66 12.41
C VAL A 16 17.11 40.00 10.93
N ARG A 17 16.89 41.27 10.56
CA ARG A 17 16.84 41.75 9.17
C ARG A 17 17.59 43.08 9.02
N PRO A 18 18.47 43.24 8.01
CA PRO A 18 18.89 42.24 7.01
C PRO A 18 19.74 41.11 7.61
N TYR A 19 20.04 40.06 6.82
CA TYR A 19 20.91 38.95 7.24
C TYR A 19 22.24 39.51 7.78
N PRO A 20 22.60 39.25 9.05
CA PRO A 20 23.73 39.95 9.69
C PRO A 20 25.07 39.20 9.59
N TYR A 21 25.11 38.02 8.97
CA TYR A 21 26.29 37.14 8.98
C TYR A 21 26.99 37.07 7.60
N SER A 22 28.16 36.42 7.55
CA SER A 22 28.91 36.22 6.30
C SER A 22 28.19 35.23 5.36
N ASN A 23 28.17 35.55 4.06
CA ASN A 23 27.70 34.61 3.03
C ASN A 23 28.70 33.47 2.76
N ARG A 24 29.94 33.59 3.25
CA ARG A 24 30.90 32.49 3.31
C ARG A 24 30.73 31.82 4.68
N TRP A 25 29.92 30.76 4.72
CA TRP A 25 29.57 30.04 5.95
C TRP A 25 30.78 29.56 6.78
N LEU A 26 31.95 29.34 6.16
CA LEU A 26 33.19 28.99 6.85
C LEU A 26 33.65 30.08 7.84
N ASP A 27 33.33 31.35 7.58
CA ASP A 27 33.65 32.46 8.47
C ASP A 27 32.82 32.44 9.76
N CYS A 28 31.71 31.69 9.77
CA CYS A 28 30.80 31.56 10.91
C CYS A 28 31.28 30.52 11.95
N PHE A 29 32.33 29.75 11.66
CA PHE A 29 32.93 28.85 12.64
C PHE A 29 33.87 29.60 13.59
N THR A 30 33.98 29.15 14.83
CA THR A 30 34.97 29.66 15.79
C THR A 30 36.41 29.51 15.28
N LEU A 31 36.65 28.52 14.41
CA LEU A 31 37.95 28.18 13.81
C LEU A 31 37.83 28.05 12.28
N PRO A 32 37.76 29.16 11.53
CA PRO A 32 37.47 29.16 10.09
C PRO A 32 38.48 28.38 9.23
N GLU A 33 39.77 28.45 9.56
CA GLU A 33 40.83 27.76 8.80
C GLU A 33 40.75 26.23 8.99
N GLN A 34 40.45 25.76 10.19
CA GLN A 34 40.23 24.34 10.47
C GLN A 34 38.97 23.83 9.76
N ALA A 35 37.88 24.60 9.80
CA ALA A 35 36.66 24.28 9.06
C ALA A 35 36.94 24.22 7.55
N ALA A 36 37.68 25.19 7.00
CA ALA A 36 38.05 25.20 5.59
C ALA A 36 38.88 23.98 5.20
N ARG A 37 39.82 23.55 6.04
CA ARG A 37 40.61 22.33 5.80
C ARG A 37 39.75 21.07 5.73
N LEU A 38 38.74 20.96 6.59
CA LEU A 38 37.83 19.81 6.61
C LEU A 38 36.88 19.81 5.39
N TYR A 39 36.20 20.94 5.15
CA TYR A 39 35.14 21.03 4.14
C TYR A 39 35.63 21.21 2.69
N ARG A 40 36.93 21.47 2.48
CA ARG A 40 37.53 21.52 1.13
C ARG A 40 38.15 20.21 0.69
N GLN A 41 38.17 19.20 1.55
CA GLN A 41 38.68 17.87 1.23
C GLN A 41 37.54 16.95 0.80
N ALA A 42 37.89 15.79 0.25
CA ALA A 42 36.91 14.72 0.07
C ALA A 42 36.33 14.36 1.44
N PHE A 43 35.01 14.28 1.52
CA PHE A 43 34.34 13.88 2.75
C PHE A 43 34.71 12.43 3.10
N PRO A 44 35.03 12.14 4.36
CA PRO A 44 35.19 10.75 4.79
C PRO A 44 33.85 10.03 4.64
N LEU A 45 33.86 8.91 3.93
CA LEU A 45 32.72 7.99 3.86
C LEU A 45 32.83 6.99 5.01
N VAL A 46 31.85 7.01 5.91
CA VAL A 46 31.68 5.95 6.91
C VAL A 46 30.68 4.95 6.36
N ASP A 47 31.20 3.82 5.88
CA ASP A 47 30.35 2.72 5.41
C ASP A 47 29.98 1.82 6.58
N VAL A 48 28.83 2.10 7.20
CA VAL A 48 28.33 1.32 8.34
C VAL A 48 28.02 -0.14 8.01
N SER A 49 27.92 -0.50 6.72
CA SER A 49 27.62 -1.89 6.32
C SER A 49 28.79 -2.85 6.51
N VAL A 50 30.02 -2.32 6.52
CA VAL A 50 31.25 -3.14 6.66
C VAL A 50 31.82 -3.16 8.08
N LEU A 51 31.36 -2.26 8.96
CA LEU A 51 31.78 -2.22 10.37
C LEU A 51 31.17 -3.41 11.12
N SER A 52 31.89 -3.99 12.08
CA SER A 52 31.30 -5.00 12.98
C SER A 52 30.40 -4.34 14.04
N ASP A 53 29.49 -5.10 14.66
CA ASP A 53 28.64 -4.54 15.73
C ASP A 53 29.51 -4.14 16.93
N GLU A 54 30.53 -4.93 17.26
CA GLU A 54 31.50 -4.64 18.33
C GLU A 54 32.29 -3.36 18.06
N GLU A 55 32.69 -3.12 16.81
CA GLU A 55 33.36 -1.88 16.41
C GLU A 55 32.44 -0.67 16.60
N ILE A 56 31.19 -0.76 16.13
CA ILE A 56 30.18 0.31 16.29
C ILE A 56 29.98 0.65 17.77
N LEU A 57 29.89 -0.33 18.66
CA LEU A 57 29.70 -0.08 20.11
C LEU A 57 30.81 0.80 20.71
N THR A 58 32.00 0.87 20.09
CA THR A 58 33.09 1.75 20.55
C THR A 58 32.93 3.22 20.17
N HIS A 59 32.01 3.56 19.28
CA HIS A 59 31.84 4.91 18.70
C HIS A 59 31.06 5.89 19.59
N LYS A 60 30.69 5.49 20.81
CA LYS A 60 30.00 6.32 21.80
C LYS A 60 28.67 6.90 21.29
N GLY A 61 28.48 8.22 21.32
CA GLY A 61 27.18 8.85 21.03
C GLY A 61 26.69 8.71 19.58
N VAL A 62 27.56 8.38 18.62
CA VAL A 62 27.15 8.12 17.23
C VAL A 62 26.81 6.65 16.99
N ALA A 63 27.27 5.75 17.87
CA ALA A 63 27.06 4.31 17.74
C ALA A 63 25.58 3.94 17.64
N LEU A 64 24.71 4.62 18.39
CA LEU A 64 23.27 4.39 18.37
C LEU A 64 22.69 4.59 16.95
N MET A 65 23.10 5.66 16.29
CA MET A 65 22.65 5.95 14.92
C MET A 65 23.27 5.02 13.89
N GLU A 66 24.52 4.61 14.07
CA GLU A 66 25.21 3.70 13.16
C GLU A 66 24.63 2.28 13.24
N LEU A 67 24.39 1.77 14.46
CA LEU A 67 23.78 0.46 14.69
C LEU A 67 22.41 0.39 14.01
N VAL A 68 21.57 1.41 14.23
CA VAL A 68 20.24 1.46 13.63
C VAL A 68 20.32 1.56 12.11
N GLN A 69 21.15 2.45 11.56
CA GLN A 69 21.31 2.56 10.10
C GLN A 69 21.81 1.27 9.45
N LYS A 70 22.70 0.53 10.12
CA LYS A 70 23.22 -0.74 9.64
C LYS A 70 22.13 -1.81 9.56
N HIS A 71 21.28 -1.92 10.58
CA HIS A 71 20.37 -3.06 10.73
C HIS A 71 18.93 -2.81 10.26
N ILE A 72 18.45 -1.57 10.25
CA ILE A 72 17.02 -1.24 10.07
C ILE A 72 16.39 -1.82 8.80
N ARG A 73 17.17 -2.05 7.73
CA ARG A 73 16.70 -2.63 6.45
C ARG A 73 17.08 -4.09 6.23
N CYS A 74 17.97 -4.63 7.05
CA CYS A 74 18.65 -5.89 6.76
C CYS A 74 18.33 -6.99 7.77
N ARG A 75 17.86 -6.64 8.98
CA ARG A 75 17.58 -7.59 10.05
C ARG A 75 16.23 -7.31 10.69
N ASP A 76 15.63 -8.36 11.26
CA ASP A 76 14.51 -8.19 12.17
C ASP A 76 14.96 -7.37 13.38
N MET A 77 14.15 -6.38 13.79
CA MET A 77 14.44 -5.51 14.94
C MET A 77 14.77 -6.30 16.21
N LEU A 78 14.13 -7.45 16.42
CA LEU A 78 14.32 -8.29 17.60
C LEU A 78 15.73 -8.85 17.72
N GLU A 79 16.44 -9.05 16.60
CA GLU A 79 17.77 -9.68 16.59
C GLU A 79 18.87 -8.80 17.20
N TRP A 80 18.65 -7.48 17.26
CA TRP A 80 19.65 -6.50 17.71
C TRP A 80 19.15 -5.60 18.85
N VAL A 81 18.04 -5.98 19.50
CA VAL A 81 17.55 -5.36 20.74
C VAL A 81 18.63 -5.33 21.84
N PRO A 82 19.42 -6.39 22.09
CA PRO A 82 20.43 -6.35 23.15
C PRO A 82 21.46 -5.23 22.97
N GLN A 83 21.99 -5.07 21.76
CA GLN A 83 22.96 -4.02 21.42
C GLN A 83 22.31 -2.63 21.45
N LEU A 84 21.06 -2.53 21.00
CA LEU A 84 20.30 -1.27 21.08
C LEU A 84 20.13 -0.83 22.54
N VAL A 85 19.71 -1.74 23.42
CA VAL A 85 19.51 -1.47 24.85
C VAL A 85 20.84 -1.07 25.52
N GLU A 86 21.94 -1.75 25.18
CA GLU A 86 23.27 -1.38 25.66
C GLU A 86 23.62 0.07 25.30
N LEU A 87 23.41 0.47 24.04
CA LEU A 87 23.70 1.81 23.57
C LEU A 87 22.78 2.88 24.18
N LEU A 88 21.49 2.58 24.36
CA LEU A 88 20.56 3.49 25.02
C LEU A 88 20.96 3.75 26.48
N ASN A 89 21.42 2.70 27.17
CA ASN A 89 21.84 2.76 28.57
C ASN A 89 23.28 3.27 28.77
N ALA A 90 24.09 3.39 27.72
CA ALA A 90 25.47 3.86 27.79
C ALA A 90 25.61 5.35 28.19
N GLY A 91 24.50 6.11 28.21
CA GLY A 91 24.48 7.49 28.70
C GLY A 91 25.10 8.52 27.75
N TYR A 92 25.34 8.17 26.49
CA TYR A 92 25.92 9.09 25.51
C TYR A 92 24.91 10.02 24.84
N ASN A 93 23.62 9.66 24.85
CA ASN A 93 22.56 10.38 24.16
C ASN A 93 21.55 10.97 25.15
N THR A 94 20.91 12.09 24.81
CA THR A 94 19.81 12.65 25.61
C THR A 94 18.52 11.85 25.42
N THR A 95 17.55 12.04 26.30
CA THR A 95 16.23 11.39 26.20
C THR A 95 15.53 11.72 24.87
N GLU A 96 15.63 12.95 24.39
CA GLU A 96 15.07 13.36 23.10
C GLU A 96 15.74 12.63 21.94
N GLN A 97 17.07 12.49 21.97
CA GLN A 97 17.81 11.75 20.95
C GLN A 97 17.42 10.27 20.94
N ARG A 98 17.32 9.64 22.11
CA ARG A 98 16.83 8.26 22.24
C ARG A 98 15.41 8.12 21.67
N ASN A 99 14.52 9.05 22.01
CA ASN A 99 13.13 9.03 21.52
C ASN A 99 13.05 9.16 19.99
N VAL A 100 13.88 10.00 19.37
CA VAL A 100 13.94 10.12 17.90
C VAL A 100 14.37 8.80 17.27
N VAL A 101 15.39 8.14 17.82
CA VAL A 101 15.86 6.86 17.32
C VAL A 101 14.81 5.77 17.48
N LEU A 102 14.20 5.63 18.66
CA LEU A 102 13.14 4.66 18.90
C LEU A 102 11.93 4.88 18.00
N SER A 103 11.52 6.14 17.82
CA SER A 103 10.43 6.48 16.89
C SER A 103 10.79 6.08 15.46
N TYR A 104 12.03 6.33 15.03
CA TYR A 104 12.50 5.94 13.71
C TYR A 104 12.47 4.41 13.52
N ILE A 105 12.91 3.67 14.54
CA ILE A 105 12.89 2.20 14.55
C ILE A 105 11.46 1.67 14.40
N LEU A 106 10.51 2.15 15.21
CA LEU A 106 9.11 1.71 15.15
C LEU A 106 8.44 2.03 13.80
N LEU A 107 8.79 3.16 13.18
CA LEU A 107 8.18 3.61 11.94
C LEU A 107 8.78 2.96 10.68
N ASN A 108 10.06 2.55 10.72
CA ASN A 108 10.80 2.11 9.53
C ASN A 108 11.41 0.72 9.65
N GLY A 109 11.49 0.17 10.85
CA GLY A 109 12.10 -1.12 11.09
C GLY A 109 11.16 -2.27 10.78
N HIS A 110 11.75 -3.39 10.39
CA HIS A 110 11.03 -4.60 10.05
C HIS A 110 11.01 -5.55 11.24
N THR A 111 9.83 -6.04 11.62
CA THR A 111 9.70 -7.18 12.53
C THR A 111 8.39 -7.92 12.29
N LEU A 112 8.38 -9.20 12.61
CA LEU A 112 7.15 -10.00 12.63
C LEU A 112 6.35 -9.81 13.92
N ASP A 113 6.97 -9.34 15.00
CA ASP A 113 6.33 -9.18 16.31
C ASP A 113 6.69 -7.83 16.96
N LEU A 114 5.98 -6.79 16.54
CA LEU A 114 6.14 -5.43 17.08
C LEU A 114 5.81 -5.36 18.58
N SER A 115 4.83 -6.15 19.03
CA SER A 115 4.42 -6.18 20.43
C SER A 115 5.55 -6.72 21.31
N GLN A 116 6.23 -7.78 20.89
CA GLN A 116 7.39 -8.31 21.60
C GLN A 116 8.51 -7.27 21.69
N PHE A 117 8.81 -6.57 20.59
CA PHE A 117 9.82 -5.51 20.58
C PHE A 117 9.46 -4.42 21.60
N VAL A 118 8.24 -3.90 21.55
CA VAL A 118 7.76 -2.85 22.46
C VAL A 118 7.84 -3.31 23.92
N HIS A 119 7.41 -4.54 24.23
CA HIS A 119 7.49 -5.09 25.59
C HIS A 119 8.93 -5.19 26.10
N GLN A 120 9.87 -5.69 25.29
CA GLN A 120 11.28 -5.77 25.67
C GLN A 120 11.88 -4.38 25.90
N MET A 121 11.55 -3.42 25.05
CA MET A 121 12.03 -2.05 25.21
C MET A 121 11.49 -1.37 26.47
N ILE A 122 10.22 -1.59 26.82
CA ILE A 122 9.62 -1.07 28.07
C ILE A 122 10.26 -1.70 29.30
N GLU A 123 10.48 -3.02 29.28
CA GLU A 123 11.11 -3.74 30.39
C GLU A 123 12.53 -3.24 30.67
N GLN A 124 13.32 -3.00 29.61
CA GLN A 124 14.71 -2.55 29.73
C GLN A 124 14.85 -1.03 29.86
N SER A 125 13.84 -0.26 29.47
CA SER A 125 13.87 1.21 29.47
C SER A 125 12.48 1.82 29.75
N PRO A 126 11.98 1.75 31.00
CA PRO A 126 10.62 2.18 31.35
C PRO A 126 10.33 3.66 31.05
N GLU A 127 11.35 4.51 31.03
CA GLU A 127 11.23 5.94 30.70
C GLU A 127 10.65 6.21 29.30
N HIS A 128 10.72 5.22 28.38
CA HIS A 128 10.20 5.34 27.02
C HIS A 128 8.77 4.78 26.86
N GLU A 129 8.17 4.23 27.92
CA GLU A 129 6.88 3.52 27.87
C GLU A 129 5.77 4.32 27.20
N THR A 130 5.49 5.54 27.68
CA THR A 130 4.39 6.36 27.14
C THR A 130 4.55 6.62 25.65
N MET A 131 5.76 6.92 25.20
CA MET A 131 6.06 7.19 23.79
C MET A 131 5.93 5.91 22.95
N LEU A 132 6.50 4.80 23.41
CA LEU A 132 6.44 3.50 22.72
C LEU A 132 5.00 3.02 22.57
N MET A 133 4.20 3.09 23.64
CA MET A 133 2.79 2.71 23.61
C MET A 133 1.98 3.60 22.65
N THR A 134 2.18 4.91 22.69
CA THR A 134 1.48 5.84 21.79
C THR A 134 1.76 5.52 20.32
N ILE A 135 3.03 5.26 19.96
CA ILE A 135 3.38 4.93 18.58
C ILE A 135 2.86 3.54 18.19
N ALA A 136 2.94 2.55 19.08
CA ALA A 136 2.42 1.22 18.85
C ALA A 136 0.90 1.23 18.59
N GLU A 137 0.14 1.95 19.41
CA GLU A 137 -1.32 2.14 19.23
C GLU A 137 -1.65 2.83 17.90
N GLN A 138 -0.89 3.86 17.52
CA GLN A 138 -1.08 4.54 16.24
C GLN A 138 -0.80 3.61 15.04
N LEU A 139 0.24 2.78 15.12
CA LEU A 139 0.56 1.80 14.09
C LEU A 139 -0.52 0.73 13.98
N GLU A 140 -1.03 0.22 15.11
CA GLU A 140 -2.12 -0.74 15.15
C GLU A 140 -3.40 -0.16 14.55
N GLN A 141 -3.78 1.07 14.96
CA GLN A 141 -4.96 1.76 14.43
C GLN A 141 -4.85 1.97 12.93
N LYS A 142 -3.69 2.44 12.44
CA LYS A 142 -3.44 2.62 11.00
C LYS A 142 -3.52 1.29 10.24
N GLY A 143 -2.96 0.22 10.80
CA GLY A 143 -3.04 -1.13 10.25
C GLY A 143 -4.48 -1.62 10.15
N ARG A 144 -5.28 -1.39 11.19
CA ARG A 144 -6.71 -1.73 11.23
C ARG A 144 -7.52 -0.95 10.19
N GLU A 145 -7.32 0.36 10.10
CA GLU A 145 -7.98 1.21 9.10
C GLU A 145 -7.64 0.76 7.68
N GLN A 146 -6.36 0.47 7.42
CA GLN A 146 -5.92 -0.03 6.12
C GLN A 146 -6.53 -1.41 5.81
N GLY A 147 -6.55 -2.32 6.78
CA GLY A 147 -7.17 -3.64 6.63
C GLY A 147 -8.68 -3.57 6.34
N ILE A 148 -9.41 -2.70 7.04
CA ILE A 148 -10.84 -2.46 6.78
C ILE A 148 -11.04 -1.92 5.37
N LYS A 149 -10.25 -0.91 4.98
CA LYS A 149 -10.35 -0.30 3.65
C LYS A 149 -10.08 -1.33 2.55
N GLN A 150 -9.02 -2.13 2.69
CA GLN A 150 -8.69 -3.20 1.73
C GLN A 150 -9.79 -4.27 1.69
N GLY A 151 -10.32 -4.68 2.83
CA GLY A 151 -11.40 -5.67 2.90
C GLY A 151 -12.69 -5.18 2.24
N ILE A 152 -13.06 -3.91 2.43
CA ILE A 152 -14.22 -3.31 1.76
C ILE A 152 -14.00 -3.24 0.25
N GLU A 153 -12.83 -2.78 -0.19
CA GLU A 153 -12.49 -2.67 -1.61
C GLU A 153 -12.51 -4.04 -2.30
N GLN A 154 -11.90 -5.07 -1.69
CA GLN A 154 -11.95 -6.44 -2.19
C GLN A 154 -13.37 -7.00 -2.22
N GLY A 155 -14.16 -6.78 -1.17
CA GLY A 155 -15.53 -7.27 -1.09
C GLY A 155 -16.46 -6.61 -2.13
N ILE A 156 -16.30 -5.31 -2.38
CA ILE A 156 -17.04 -4.61 -3.44
C ILE A 156 -16.66 -5.15 -4.81
N GLU A 157 -15.37 -5.34 -5.08
CA GLU A 157 -14.92 -5.82 -6.38
C GLU A 157 -15.38 -7.25 -6.65
N GLN A 158 -15.24 -8.15 -5.67
CA GLN A 158 -15.74 -9.53 -5.77
C GLN A 158 -17.26 -9.56 -5.99
N GLY A 159 -18.02 -8.83 -5.18
CA GLY A 159 -19.49 -8.79 -5.33
C GLY A 159 -19.93 -8.19 -6.68
N ARG A 160 -19.17 -7.25 -7.23
CA ARG A 160 -19.42 -6.66 -8.55
C ARG A 160 -19.13 -7.67 -9.67
N GLU A 161 -18.02 -8.38 -9.59
CA GLU A 161 -17.65 -9.41 -10.57
C GLU A 161 -18.68 -10.55 -10.57
N GLU A 162 -18.99 -11.10 -9.39
CA GLU A 162 -20.00 -12.16 -9.24
C GLU A 162 -21.37 -11.71 -9.75
N GLY A 163 -21.82 -10.50 -9.37
CA GLY A 163 -23.11 -9.97 -9.81
C GLY A 163 -23.20 -9.76 -11.33
N ILE A 164 -22.10 -9.34 -11.97
CA ILE A 164 -22.04 -9.20 -13.44
C ILE A 164 -22.06 -10.58 -14.12
N GLU A 165 -21.36 -11.57 -13.56
CA GLU A 165 -21.32 -12.92 -14.10
C GLU A 165 -22.70 -13.60 -14.02
N LEU A 166 -23.31 -13.60 -12.84
CA LEU A 166 -24.68 -14.11 -12.63
C LEU A 166 -25.68 -13.41 -13.53
N GLY A 167 -25.70 -12.07 -13.57
CA GLY A 167 -26.63 -11.33 -14.41
C GLY A 167 -26.44 -11.58 -15.92
N ARG A 168 -25.21 -11.89 -16.35
CA ARG A 168 -24.94 -12.29 -17.74
C ARG A 168 -25.41 -13.71 -18.04
N GLU A 169 -25.24 -14.63 -17.09
CA GLU A 169 -25.67 -16.02 -17.24
C GLU A 169 -27.20 -16.10 -17.29
N GLU A 170 -27.88 -15.50 -16.30
CA GLU A 170 -29.34 -15.43 -16.24
C GLU A 170 -29.91 -14.77 -17.50
N GLY A 171 -29.43 -13.58 -17.87
CA GLY A 171 -29.92 -12.90 -19.07
C GLY A 171 -29.66 -13.65 -20.38
N ARG A 172 -28.61 -14.49 -20.43
CA ARG A 172 -28.34 -15.34 -21.59
C ARG A 172 -29.25 -16.56 -21.63
N GLU A 173 -29.57 -17.14 -20.48
CA GLU A 173 -30.48 -18.28 -20.38
C GLU A 173 -31.91 -17.87 -20.73
N GLU A 174 -32.42 -16.79 -20.10
CA GLU A 174 -33.74 -16.22 -20.39
C GLU A 174 -33.89 -15.87 -21.87
N GLY A 175 -32.94 -15.10 -22.43
CA GLY A 175 -33.00 -14.72 -23.85
C GLY A 175 -32.93 -15.92 -24.81
N ARG A 176 -32.29 -17.03 -24.41
CA ARG A 176 -32.25 -18.26 -25.20
C ARG A 176 -33.56 -19.02 -25.13
N GLU A 177 -34.22 -19.04 -23.98
CA GLU A 177 -35.51 -19.70 -23.80
C GLU A 177 -36.62 -18.94 -24.53
N GLU A 178 -36.68 -17.61 -24.36
CA GLU A 178 -37.61 -16.73 -25.09
C GLU A 178 -37.42 -16.89 -26.60
N GLY A 179 -36.21 -16.72 -27.13
CA GLY A 179 -35.96 -16.86 -28.57
C GLY A 179 -36.31 -18.25 -29.12
N ARG A 180 -36.19 -19.32 -28.31
CA ARG A 180 -36.58 -20.68 -28.71
C ARG A 180 -38.09 -20.85 -28.74
N THR A 181 -38.81 -20.26 -27.79
CA THR A 181 -40.27 -20.34 -27.74
C THR A 181 -40.91 -19.51 -28.86
N GLU A 182 -40.44 -18.28 -29.05
CA GLU A 182 -40.87 -17.39 -30.14
C GLU A 182 -40.62 -18.03 -31.51
N GLY A 183 -39.39 -18.49 -31.78
CA GLY A 183 -39.06 -19.13 -33.06
C GLY A 183 -39.85 -20.40 -33.32
N ARG A 184 -40.25 -21.14 -32.27
CA ARG A 184 -41.11 -22.33 -32.42
C ARG A 184 -42.55 -21.96 -32.75
N GLU A 185 -43.09 -20.90 -32.15
CA GLU A 185 -44.43 -20.40 -32.47
C GLU A 185 -44.47 -19.77 -33.87
N GLU A 186 -43.49 -18.95 -34.23
CA GLU A 186 -43.36 -18.38 -35.58
C GLU A 186 -43.26 -19.47 -36.65
N GLY A 187 -42.43 -20.50 -36.43
CA GLY A 187 -42.30 -21.62 -37.36
C GLY A 187 -43.61 -22.42 -37.55
N LYS A 188 -44.42 -22.59 -36.49
CA LYS A 188 -45.76 -23.19 -36.60
C LYS A 188 -46.69 -22.33 -37.44
N LEU A 189 -46.69 -21.00 -37.22
CA LEU A 189 -47.51 -20.05 -37.99
C LEU A 189 -47.10 -20.00 -39.46
N GLU A 190 -45.80 -20.00 -39.75
CA GLU A 190 -45.26 -20.00 -41.11
C GLU A 190 -45.63 -21.30 -41.86
N THR A 191 -45.52 -22.44 -41.18
CA THR A 191 -45.95 -23.74 -41.71
C THR A 191 -47.45 -23.75 -41.99
N ALA A 192 -48.29 -23.26 -41.07
CA ALA A 192 -49.74 -23.16 -41.26
C ALA A 192 -50.10 -22.27 -42.46
N ARG A 193 -49.45 -21.11 -42.61
CA ARG A 193 -49.60 -20.22 -43.78
C ARG A 193 -49.21 -20.92 -45.08
N ALA A 194 -48.11 -21.66 -45.09
CA ALA A 194 -47.69 -22.42 -46.27
C ALA A 194 -48.72 -23.50 -46.66
N LEU A 195 -49.21 -24.28 -45.69
CA LEU A 195 -50.22 -25.32 -45.93
C LEU A 195 -51.56 -24.74 -46.42
N LEU A 196 -52.00 -23.61 -45.87
CA LEU A 196 -53.20 -22.90 -46.32
C LEU A 196 -53.08 -22.45 -47.78
N ARG A 197 -51.92 -21.88 -48.17
CA ARG A 197 -51.66 -21.47 -49.56
C ARG A 197 -51.70 -22.64 -50.56
N HIS A 198 -51.37 -23.85 -50.11
CA HIS A 198 -51.42 -25.07 -50.93
C HIS A 198 -52.78 -25.80 -50.88
N GLY A 199 -53.80 -25.21 -50.26
CA GLY A 199 -55.16 -25.75 -50.26
C GLY A 199 -55.37 -26.97 -49.34
N VAL A 200 -54.48 -27.18 -48.36
CA VAL A 200 -54.63 -28.25 -47.36
C VAL A 200 -55.83 -27.95 -46.46
N SER A 201 -56.62 -28.96 -46.10
CA SER A 201 -57.83 -28.79 -45.31
C SER A 201 -57.53 -28.32 -43.87
N LEU A 202 -58.44 -27.55 -43.30
CA LEU A 202 -58.25 -26.89 -42.01
C LEU A 202 -58.01 -27.89 -40.87
N ASP A 203 -58.70 -29.04 -40.88
CA ASP A 203 -58.51 -30.10 -39.87
C ASP A 203 -57.13 -30.77 -39.94
N ILE A 204 -56.57 -30.93 -41.15
CA ILE A 204 -55.20 -31.45 -41.31
C ILE A 204 -54.18 -30.43 -40.79
N ILE A 205 -54.40 -29.13 -41.01
CA ILE A 205 -53.49 -28.06 -40.54
C ILE A 205 -53.51 -27.95 -39.01
N VAL A 206 -54.69 -27.97 -38.39
CA VAL A 206 -54.85 -27.97 -36.91
C VAL A 206 -54.07 -29.14 -36.31
N THR A 207 -54.24 -30.34 -36.86
CA THR A 207 -53.60 -31.56 -36.32
C THR A 207 -52.09 -31.58 -36.56
N SER A 208 -51.62 -31.05 -37.70
CA SER A 208 -50.20 -31.07 -38.07
C SER A 208 -49.37 -29.98 -37.39
N THR A 209 -49.96 -28.82 -37.11
CA THR A 209 -49.26 -27.66 -36.51
C THR A 209 -49.50 -27.50 -35.01
N GLY A 210 -50.56 -28.14 -34.48
CA GLY A 210 -50.96 -28.03 -33.08
C GLY A 210 -51.52 -26.64 -32.70
N LEU A 211 -51.82 -25.79 -33.69
CA LEU A 211 -52.45 -24.48 -33.48
C LEU A 211 -53.97 -24.62 -33.32
N SER A 212 -54.58 -23.74 -32.53
CA SER A 212 -56.05 -23.72 -32.40
C SER A 212 -56.72 -23.23 -33.68
N ARG A 213 -57.97 -23.66 -33.88
CA ARG A 213 -58.75 -23.33 -35.09
C ARG A 213 -58.88 -21.81 -35.29
N ASP A 214 -59.22 -21.09 -34.23
CA ASP A 214 -59.36 -19.62 -34.24
C ASP A 214 -58.05 -18.91 -34.67
N LYS A 215 -56.91 -19.47 -34.25
CA LYS A 215 -55.58 -18.93 -34.54
C LYS A 215 -55.13 -19.23 -35.99
N ILE A 216 -55.70 -20.25 -36.63
CA ILE A 216 -55.51 -20.56 -38.06
C ILE A 216 -56.50 -19.77 -38.94
N GLU A 217 -57.73 -19.55 -38.47
CA GLU A 217 -58.74 -18.77 -39.20
C GLU A 217 -58.37 -17.28 -39.30
N THR A 218 -57.70 -16.74 -38.27
CA THR A 218 -57.12 -15.39 -38.31
C THR A 218 -55.97 -15.24 -39.32
N LEU A 219 -55.36 -16.34 -39.79
CA LEU A 219 -54.32 -16.33 -40.83
C LEU A 219 -54.87 -16.40 -42.27
N LYS A 220 -56.19 -16.56 -42.45
CA LYS A 220 -56.84 -16.62 -43.77
C LYS A 220 -57.12 -15.25 -44.40
N HIS A 221 -56.98 -14.18 -43.63
CA HIS A 221 -57.08 -12.79 -44.08
C HIS A 221 -55.70 -12.24 -44.44
#